data_AF-A0A1J5F337-F1
#
_entry.id   AF-A0A1J5F337-F1
#
_cell.length_a   1.000
_cell.length_b   1.000
_cell.length_c   1.000
_cell.angle_alpha   90.00
_cell.angle_beta   90.00
_cell.angle_gamma   90.00
#
_symmetry.space_group_name_H-M   'P 1'
#
loop_
_entity.id
_entity.type
_entity.pdbx_description
1 polymer ?
#
loop_
_entity_poly.entity_id
_entity_poly.type
_entity_poly.pdbx_seq_one_letter_code
_entity_poly.pdbx_strand_id
1 'polypeptide(L)'
;MKKLLLLLPLFLTTFSQASAEFAFGLYPEMNSTNNEIQLEQKYHFTSPIVGYIFDTFEESDATHLKNAVKTLGTDRVYHVGISPFGLSAAAVASGSYDVQYKRFFEVVKETKAKFLFRTMHEMNGSWFSWSGDPENFKKAWIHIYALSREAGLDTSNILFIFSVNSEDLPALEEGVIGGEMIYCIPKQHFATGCKVLEDYYPGDQYVDMMGLSLYNWGRGRSEPWAYWKSFYDLFDNRSSEIYSRLQAYKKPIFLDEVGTTSVDFKGEWSFDKTIQAYNDDFGRKDYWIAQMREQIKKFPEIVGAMYFNRDKTFGFTVGKTIPGELDWAALSIVTKKEYHAILQFFHDPDITTLALPFAGNAPKFQAENFFKKLSKEVERRSYGNADNRKKWFSHLLGNLTARAELSTGNIKIVLQEIVERCKNAIQ
;
A
#
# COMPACT_ATOMS: atom_id res chain seq x y z
N MET A 1 -16.39 -18.17 34.57
CA MET A 1 -17.01 -18.53 33.26
C MET A 1 -17.72 -17.35 32.60
N LYS A 2 -18.60 -16.60 33.29
CA LYS A 2 -19.31 -15.43 32.71
C LYS A 2 -18.40 -14.32 32.10
N LYS A 3 -17.25 -14.01 32.70
CA LYS A 3 -16.32 -12.96 32.20
C LYS A 3 -15.57 -13.29 30.89
N LEU A 4 -15.47 -14.56 30.46
CA LEU A 4 -14.81 -14.93 29.19
C LEU A 4 -15.83 -15.26 28.07
N LEU A 5 -17.05 -15.68 28.44
CA LEU A 5 -18.22 -15.65 27.54
C LEU A 5 -18.61 -14.22 27.13
N LEU A 6 -18.10 -13.20 27.84
CA LEU A 6 -18.11 -11.78 27.44
C LEU A 6 -16.97 -11.40 26.49
N LEU A 7 -15.89 -12.19 26.43
CA LEU A 7 -14.74 -11.98 25.53
C LEU A 7 -14.91 -12.69 24.18
N LEU A 8 -15.67 -13.78 24.10
CA LEU A 8 -16.00 -14.44 22.83
C LEU A 8 -16.84 -13.56 21.89
N PRO A 9 -17.85 -12.80 22.38
CA PRO A 9 -18.48 -11.73 21.63
C PRO A 9 -17.46 -10.67 21.27
N LEU A 10 -16.61 -10.17 22.17
CA LEU A 10 -15.59 -9.17 21.82
C LEU A 10 -14.62 -9.63 20.69
N PHE A 11 -14.27 -10.92 20.66
CA PHE A 11 -13.42 -11.53 19.62
C PHE A 11 -14.16 -11.83 18.31
N LEU A 12 -15.49 -11.83 18.31
CA LEU A 12 -16.35 -12.12 17.15
C LEU A 12 -17.21 -10.92 16.71
N THR A 13 -17.31 -9.86 17.53
CA THR A 13 -17.84 -8.55 17.17
C THR A 13 -16.80 -7.75 16.40
N THR A 14 -15.50 -8.03 16.60
CA THR A 14 -14.44 -7.65 15.66
C THR A 14 -14.56 -8.36 14.31
N PHE A 15 -15.37 -9.43 14.22
CA PHE A 15 -15.71 -10.06 12.94
C PHE A 15 -17.09 -9.64 12.41
N SER A 16 -17.98 -9.06 13.24
CA SER A 16 -19.37 -8.74 12.85
C SER A 16 -19.58 -7.31 12.39
N GLN A 17 -18.58 -6.44 12.55
CA GLN A 17 -18.37 -5.35 11.62
C GLN A 17 -17.16 -5.79 10.81
N ALA A 18 -17.38 -6.31 9.60
CA ALA A 18 -16.33 -6.28 8.61
C ALA A 18 -16.13 -4.80 8.25
N SER A 19 -15.42 -4.07 9.11
CA SER A 19 -14.47 -3.10 8.61
C SER A 19 -13.54 -3.90 7.70
N ALA A 20 -13.45 -3.48 6.44
CA ALA A 20 -12.48 -4.09 5.54
C ALA A 20 -11.10 -3.92 6.19
N GLU A 21 -10.46 -5.03 6.57
CA GLU A 21 -9.06 -5.03 6.99
C GLU A 21 -8.27 -4.22 5.96
N PHE A 22 -7.44 -3.28 6.40
CA PHE A 22 -6.75 -2.35 5.51
C PHE A 22 -5.28 -2.20 5.91
N ALA A 23 -4.35 -2.22 4.97
CA ALA A 23 -2.94 -2.06 5.27
C ALA A 23 -2.52 -0.60 5.04
N PHE A 24 -1.79 0.02 5.97
CA PHE A 24 -1.36 1.41 5.82
C PHE A 24 0.11 1.60 6.15
N GLY A 25 0.81 2.47 5.41
CA GLY A 25 2.21 2.78 5.67
C GLY A 25 2.64 4.14 5.16
N LEU A 26 3.89 4.49 5.45
CA LEU A 26 4.53 5.73 5.00
C LEU A 26 5.75 5.42 4.14
N TYR A 27 6.01 6.28 3.16
CA TYR A 27 7.36 6.45 2.65
C TYR A 27 8.13 7.38 3.59
N PRO A 28 9.17 6.91 4.29
CA PRO A 28 9.97 7.77 5.12
C PRO A 28 10.72 8.78 4.26
N GLU A 29 11.03 9.92 4.87
CA GLU A 29 11.79 10.99 4.26
C GLU A 29 13.16 10.46 3.81
N MET A 30 13.56 10.81 2.58
CA MET A 30 14.86 10.41 2.00
C MET A 30 15.14 8.90 2.02
N ASN A 31 14.11 8.05 1.97
CA ASN A 31 14.27 6.59 1.99
C ASN A 31 14.92 6.07 3.30
N SER A 32 14.87 6.86 4.38
CA SER A 32 15.65 6.63 5.60
C SER A 32 14.91 5.77 6.63
N THR A 33 15.44 4.59 6.93
CA THR A 33 14.95 3.74 8.03
C THR A 33 15.06 4.43 9.39
N ASN A 34 16.06 5.28 9.60
CA ASN A 34 16.19 6.03 10.85
C ASN A 34 15.07 7.08 10.99
N ASN A 35 14.63 7.69 9.88
CA ASN A 35 13.51 8.60 9.89
C ASN A 35 12.22 7.87 10.30
N GLU A 36 11.96 6.67 9.76
CA GLU A 36 10.83 5.82 10.15
C GLU A 36 10.84 5.55 11.66
N ILE A 37 11.97 5.09 12.22
CA ILE A 37 12.11 4.81 13.65
C ILE A 37 11.86 6.07 14.50
N GLN A 38 12.36 7.22 14.07
CA GLN A 38 12.16 8.48 14.79
C GLN A 38 10.70 8.91 14.78
N LEU A 39 9.98 8.73 13.66
CA LEU A 39 8.55 9.00 13.58
C LEU A 39 7.76 8.07 14.51
N GLU A 40 8.01 6.76 14.46
CA GLU A 40 7.36 5.76 15.31
C GLU A 40 7.59 6.02 16.80
N GLN A 41 8.81 6.37 17.18
CA GLN A 41 9.16 6.69 18.56
C GLN A 41 8.51 7.98 19.05
N LYS A 42 8.53 9.03 18.21
CA LYS A 42 7.99 10.35 18.57
C LYS A 42 6.46 10.33 18.69
N TYR A 43 5.78 9.62 17.79
CA TYR A 43 4.33 9.61 17.72
C TYR A 43 3.69 8.32 18.23
N HIS A 44 4.49 7.40 18.78
CA HIS A 44 4.05 6.18 19.47
C HIS A 44 3.18 5.25 18.63
N PHE A 45 3.62 4.97 17.40
CA PHE A 45 2.97 3.99 16.52
C PHE A 45 3.97 2.97 15.96
N THR A 46 3.47 1.95 15.28
CA THR A 46 4.28 1.01 14.50
C THR A 46 3.64 0.87 13.13
N SER A 47 4.39 1.18 12.08
CA SER A 47 3.91 1.07 10.71
C SER A 47 3.93 -0.39 10.26
N PRO A 48 2.77 -0.96 9.85
CA PRO A 48 2.70 -2.32 9.35
C PRO A 48 3.30 -2.46 7.95
N ILE A 49 3.35 -1.36 7.18
CA ILE A 49 4.04 -1.30 5.89
C ILE A 49 5.06 -0.15 5.90
N VAL A 50 6.27 -0.40 5.42
CA VAL A 50 7.29 0.65 5.27
C VAL A 50 7.73 0.72 3.81
N GLY A 51 7.75 1.93 3.27
CA GLY A 51 7.99 2.18 1.85
C GLY A 51 9.45 2.49 1.52
N TYR A 52 9.95 1.98 0.40
CA TYR A 52 11.24 2.36 -0.16
C TYR A 52 11.13 2.58 -1.67
N ILE A 53 11.75 3.64 -2.18
CA ILE A 53 11.77 3.96 -3.62
C ILE A 53 13.21 4.13 -4.06
N PHE A 54 13.55 3.46 -5.16
CA PHE A 54 14.88 3.38 -5.71
C PHE A 54 14.84 3.72 -7.21
N ASP A 55 15.52 4.80 -7.60
CA ASP A 55 15.69 5.17 -9.02
C ASP A 55 16.74 4.31 -9.74
N THR A 56 17.56 3.60 -8.96
CA THR A 56 18.33 2.44 -9.39
C THR A 56 18.51 1.48 -8.20
N PHE A 57 18.86 0.21 -8.42
CA PHE A 57 19.06 -0.76 -7.34
C PHE A 57 20.48 -1.35 -7.34
N GLU A 58 21.42 -0.58 -6.82
CA GLU A 58 22.82 -0.96 -6.70
C GLU A 58 23.11 -1.75 -5.41
N GLU A 59 24.36 -2.17 -5.23
CA GLU A 59 24.77 -2.98 -4.07
C GLU A 59 24.56 -2.24 -2.74
N SER A 60 24.72 -0.91 -2.75
CA SER A 60 24.42 -0.05 -1.59
C SER A 60 22.94 -0.06 -1.23
N ASP A 61 22.06 -0.09 -2.24
CA ASP A 61 20.60 -0.10 -2.05
C ASP A 61 20.14 -1.46 -1.51
N ALA A 62 20.70 -2.55 -2.02
CA ALA A 62 20.48 -3.88 -1.48
C ALA A 62 20.94 -3.98 -0.03
N THR A 63 22.12 -3.44 0.30
CA THR A 63 22.64 -3.40 1.67
C THR A 63 21.73 -2.56 2.58
N HIS A 64 21.28 -1.40 2.10
CA HIS A 64 20.35 -0.52 2.81
C HIS A 64 19.03 -1.24 3.13
N LEU A 65 18.42 -1.88 2.13
CA LEU A 65 17.16 -2.60 2.30
C LEU A 65 17.30 -3.82 3.21
N LYS A 66 18.39 -4.60 3.11
CA LYS A 66 18.68 -5.70 4.07
C LYS A 66 18.79 -5.17 5.51
N ASN A 67 19.50 -4.06 5.70
CA ASN A 67 19.63 -3.43 7.01
C ASN A 67 18.28 -2.90 7.52
N ALA A 68 17.45 -2.34 6.65
CA ALA A 68 16.10 -1.93 6.99
C ALA A 68 15.27 -3.10 7.52
N VAL A 69 15.28 -4.24 6.82
CA VAL A 69 14.56 -5.45 7.27
C VAL A 69 15.11 -5.98 8.59
N LYS A 70 16.44 -6.04 8.72
CA LYS A 70 17.10 -6.47 9.97
C LYS A 70 16.71 -5.61 11.16
N THR A 71 16.59 -4.29 10.96
CA THR A 71 16.28 -3.33 12.03
C THR A 71 14.79 -3.31 12.38
N LEU A 72 13.92 -3.30 11.37
CA LEU A 72 12.47 -3.13 11.55
C LEU A 72 11.71 -4.46 11.76
N GLY A 73 12.32 -5.58 11.39
CA GLY A 73 11.80 -6.93 11.59
C GLY A 73 10.90 -7.43 10.46
N THR A 74 10.73 -8.75 10.38
CA THR A 74 9.99 -9.43 9.30
C THR A 74 8.48 -9.52 9.52
N ASP A 75 7.97 -8.99 10.63
CA ASP A 75 6.53 -8.95 10.92
C ASP A 75 5.80 -7.84 10.14
N ARG A 76 6.57 -6.95 9.50
CA ARG A 76 6.09 -5.88 8.61
C ARG A 76 6.14 -6.31 7.16
N VAL A 77 5.48 -5.54 6.31
CA VAL A 77 5.58 -5.63 4.85
C VAL A 77 6.40 -4.46 4.32
N TYR A 78 7.20 -4.72 3.29
CA TYR A 78 8.06 -3.71 2.67
C TYR A 78 7.50 -3.38 1.29
N HIS A 79 7.05 -2.15 1.10
CA HIS A 79 6.62 -1.67 -0.20
C HIS A 79 7.81 -1.08 -0.94
N VAL A 80 8.22 -1.68 -2.05
CA VAL A 80 9.47 -1.36 -2.73
C VAL A 80 9.20 -1.02 -4.19
N GLY A 81 9.48 0.23 -4.54
CA GLY A 81 9.55 0.72 -5.92
C GLY A 81 10.98 0.65 -6.44
N ILE A 82 11.21 -0.07 -7.54
CA ILE A 82 12.47 -0.02 -8.28
C ILE A 82 12.19 0.49 -9.69
N SER A 83 12.81 1.59 -10.05
CA SER A 83 12.70 2.20 -11.36
C SER A 83 13.97 1.89 -12.16
N PRO A 84 13.89 1.30 -13.36
CA PRO A 84 15.04 1.19 -14.26
C PRO A 84 15.29 2.55 -14.94
N PHE A 85 15.67 3.56 -14.15
CA PHE A 85 15.70 4.96 -14.59
C PHE A 85 16.63 5.13 -15.80
N GLY A 86 16.11 5.80 -16.84
CA GLY A 86 16.82 6.03 -18.08
C GLY A 86 16.78 4.88 -19.10
N LEU A 87 16.25 3.71 -18.74
CA LEU A 87 16.04 2.60 -19.68
C LEU A 87 14.62 2.60 -20.24
N SER A 88 14.51 2.32 -21.54
CA SER A 88 13.22 2.11 -22.18
C SER A 88 12.62 0.76 -21.81
N ALA A 89 11.30 0.61 -22.00
CA ALA A 89 10.64 -0.68 -21.82
C ALA A 89 11.28 -1.79 -22.69
N ALA A 90 11.68 -1.46 -23.93
CA ALA A 90 12.41 -2.38 -24.81
C ALA A 90 13.78 -2.81 -24.25
N ALA A 91 14.55 -1.87 -23.70
CA ALA A 91 15.85 -2.20 -23.10
C ALA A 91 15.68 -3.15 -21.90
N VAL A 92 14.69 -2.88 -21.04
CA VAL A 92 14.38 -3.76 -19.90
C VAL A 92 13.88 -5.13 -20.37
N ALA A 93 13.01 -5.19 -21.38
CA ALA A 93 12.55 -6.44 -21.99
C ALA A 93 13.69 -7.28 -22.59
N SER A 94 14.77 -6.64 -23.05
CA SER A 94 15.98 -7.31 -23.56
C SER A 94 16.98 -7.71 -22.47
N GLY A 95 16.68 -7.42 -21.21
CA GLY A 95 17.49 -7.82 -20.06
C GLY A 95 18.54 -6.81 -19.58
N SER A 96 18.49 -5.56 -20.05
CA SER A 96 19.50 -4.53 -19.72
C SER A 96 19.52 -4.12 -18.24
N TYR A 97 18.55 -4.55 -17.44
CA TYR A 97 18.44 -4.25 -16.00
C TYR A 97 18.36 -5.52 -15.12
N ASP A 98 18.67 -6.68 -15.69
CA ASP A 98 18.52 -7.98 -15.01
C ASP A 98 19.37 -8.11 -13.76
N VAL A 99 20.57 -7.53 -13.76
CA VAL A 99 21.50 -7.61 -12.63
C VAL A 99 20.88 -6.98 -11.39
N GLN A 100 20.25 -5.81 -11.54
CA GLN A 100 19.61 -5.07 -10.47
C GLN A 100 18.35 -5.78 -9.96
N TYR A 101 17.51 -6.31 -10.85
CA TYR A 101 16.34 -7.09 -10.42
C TYR A 101 16.73 -8.39 -9.71
N LYS A 102 17.70 -9.15 -10.24
CA LYS A 102 18.20 -10.36 -9.59
C LYS A 102 18.77 -10.04 -8.20
N ARG A 103 19.52 -8.94 -8.07
CA ARG A 103 20.01 -8.45 -6.77
C ARG A 103 18.85 -8.19 -5.81
N PHE A 104 17.79 -7.50 -6.24
CA PHE A 104 16.62 -7.29 -5.39
C PHE A 104 15.94 -8.60 -4.99
N PHE A 105 15.77 -9.54 -5.92
CA PHE A 105 15.15 -10.83 -5.59
C PHE A 105 15.98 -11.66 -4.61
N GLU A 106 17.32 -11.54 -4.63
CA GLU A 106 18.16 -12.12 -3.58
C GLU A 106 17.93 -11.43 -2.22
N VAL A 107 17.71 -10.11 -2.16
CA VAL A 107 17.31 -9.43 -0.90
C VAL A 107 16.00 -10.02 -0.36
N VAL A 108 15.00 -10.20 -1.22
CA VAL A 108 13.70 -10.78 -0.83
C VAL A 108 13.89 -12.18 -0.25
N LYS A 109 14.70 -13.02 -0.90
CA LYS A 109 14.99 -14.39 -0.50
C LYS A 109 15.77 -14.48 0.82
N GLU A 110 16.84 -13.72 0.95
CA GLU A 110 17.73 -13.74 2.12
C GLU A 110 17.03 -13.24 3.38
N THR A 111 16.23 -12.19 3.26
CA THR A 111 15.58 -11.55 4.41
C THR A 111 14.36 -12.31 4.92
N LYS A 112 13.70 -13.09 4.05
CA LYS A 112 12.45 -13.81 4.34
C LYS A 112 11.29 -12.89 4.78
N ALA A 113 11.41 -11.59 4.54
CA ALA A 113 10.32 -10.65 4.71
C ALA A 113 9.34 -10.70 3.53
N LYS A 114 8.21 -10.03 3.70
CA LYS A 114 7.17 -9.88 2.68
C LYS A 114 7.32 -8.56 1.95
N PHE A 115 7.29 -8.60 0.63
CA PHE A 115 7.49 -7.44 -0.22
C PHE A 115 6.29 -7.19 -1.13
N LEU A 116 5.79 -5.96 -1.12
CA LEU A 116 4.96 -5.43 -2.19
C LEU A 116 5.90 -4.77 -3.19
N PHE A 117 6.01 -5.36 -4.38
CA PHE A 117 6.97 -4.94 -5.39
C PHE A 117 6.26 -4.22 -6.53
N ARG A 118 6.68 -3.00 -6.80
CA ARG A 118 6.30 -2.25 -8.00
C ARG A 118 7.53 -1.86 -8.79
N THR A 119 7.39 -1.86 -10.10
CA THR A 119 8.42 -1.40 -11.02
C THR A 119 7.79 -0.82 -12.26
N MET A 120 8.52 0.05 -12.97
CA MET A 120 8.05 0.72 -14.17
C MET A 120 6.65 1.34 -13.99
N HIS A 121 6.43 1.94 -12.81
CA HIS A 121 5.16 2.54 -12.40
C HIS A 121 4.73 3.72 -13.28
N GLU A 122 3.44 4.04 -13.27
CA GLU A 122 2.84 5.17 -14.00
C GLU A 122 3.17 5.19 -15.50
N MET A 123 3.25 4.00 -16.09
CA MET A 123 3.51 3.82 -17.51
C MET A 123 2.48 4.50 -18.42
N ASN A 124 1.28 4.79 -17.90
CA ASN A 124 0.24 5.54 -18.57
C ASN A 124 0.42 7.08 -18.52
N GLY A 125 1.51 7.58 -17.91
CA GLY A 125 1.97 8.97 -18.04
C GLY A 125 2.97 9.17 -19.18
N SER A 126 3.57 10.36 -19.28
CA SER A 126 4.59 10.70 -20.30
C SER A 126 6.01 10.90 -19.75
N TRP A 127 6.16 10.95 -18.43
CA TRP A 127 7.38 11.43 -17.76
C TRP A 127 8.47 10.36 -17.56
N PHE A 128 8.15 9.08 -17.78
CA PHE A 128 9.11 7.99 -17.61
C PHE A 128 9.54 7.35 -18.92
N SER A 129 10.78 6.85 -18.96
CA SER A 129 11.39 6.23 -20.15
C SER A 129 10.71 4.95 -20.62
N TRP A 130 9.90 4.33 -19.76
CA TRP A 130 9.12 3.13 -20.08
C TRP A 130 7.68 3.42 -20.53
N SER A 131 7.28 4.69 -20.57
CA SER A 131 5.98 5.10 -21.10
C SER A 131 5.96 5.11 -22.63
N GLY A 132 4.76 5.08 -23.21
CA GLY A 132 4.54 5.19 -24.66
C GLY A 132 4.78 3.91 -25.46
N ASP A 133 5.30 2.84 -24.84
CA ASP A 133 5.60 1.56 -25.49
C ASP A 133 4.92 0.37 -24.78
N PRO A 134 3.59 0.20 -24.93
CA PRO A 134 2.85 -0.85 -24.23
C PRO A 134 3.31 -2.28 -24.55
N GLU A 135 3.73 -2.54 -25.79
CA GLU A 135 4.13 -3.88 -26.21
C GLU A 135 5.42 -4.33 -25.54
N ASN A 136 6.46 -3.48 -25.52
CA ASN A 136 7.68 -3.84 -24.81
C ASN A 136 7.54 -3.69 -23.30
N PHE A 137 6.62 -2.86 -22.81
CA PHE A 137 6.28 -2.83 -21.39
C PHE A 137 5.80 -4.20 -20.91
N LYS A 138 4.84 -4.80 -21.63
CA LYS A 138 4.33 -6.14 -21.31
C LYS A 138 5.44 -7.19 -21.32
N LYS A 139 6.34 -7.15 -22.31
CA LYS A 139 7.49 -8.07 -22.39
C LYS A 139 8.45 -7.87 -21.22
N ALA A 140 8.78 -6.63 -20.87
CA ALA A 140 9.62 -6.29 -19.74
C ALA A 140 9.02 -6.81 -18.43
N TRP A 141 7.73 -6.58 -18.20
CA TRP A 141 7.03 -7.05 -17.02
C TRP A 141 7.07 -8.57 -16.88
N ILE A 142 6.74 -9.29 -17.95
CA ILE A 142 6.75 -10.76 -17.99
C ILE A 142 8.16 -11.30 -17.73
N HIS A 143 9.18 -10.66 -18.32
CA HIS A 143 10.58 -11.00 -18.09
C HIS A 143 10.99 -10.82 -16.62
N ILE A 144 10.68 -9.68 -16.01
CA ILE A 144 10.99 -9.41 -14.59
C ILE A 144 10.25 -10.39 -13.67
N TYR A 145 8.99 -10.70 -13.97
CA TYR A 145 8.24 -11.72 -13.24
C TYR A 145 8.92 -13.09 -13.34
N ALA A 146 9.37 -13.50 -14.54
CA ALA A 146 10.10 -14.74 -14.74
C ALA A 146 11.40 -14.79 -13.92
N LEU A 147 12.18 -13.71 -13.89
CA LEU A 147 13.38 -13.60 -13.05
C LEU A 147 13.07 -13.82 -11.55
N SER A 148 11.95 -13.30 -11.06
CA SER A 148 11.49 -13.55 -9.67
C SER A 148 11.18 -15.03 -9.44
N ARG A 149 10.51 -15.69 -10.39
CA ARG A 149 10.23 -17.13 -10.30
C ARG A 149 11.50 -17.97 -10.37
N GLU A 150 12.45 -17.61 -11.23
CA GLU A 150 13.78 -18.24 -11.32
C GLU A 150 14.57 -18.15 -10.01
N ALA A 151 14.44 -17.03 -9.29
CA ALA A 151 15.02 -16.86 -7.96
C ALA A 151 14.36 -17.75 -6.88
N GLY A 152 13.25 -18.40 -7.20
CA GLY A 152 12.46 -19.27 -6.32
C GLY A 152 11.47 -18.51 -5.45
N LEU A 153 11.05 -17.31 -5.86
CA LEU A 153 10.08 -16.51 -5.11
C LEU A 153 8.66 -16.80 -5.57
N ASP A 154 7.72 -16.72 -4.64
CA ASP A 154 6.28 -16.78 -4.91
C ASP A 154 5.50 -15.74 -4.11
N THR A 155 4.17 -15.81 -4.18
CA THR A 155 3.24 -14.90 -3.47
C THR A 155 3.31 -15.01 -1.95
N SER A 156 4.09 -15.93 -1.36
CA SER A 156 4.35 -15.95 0.08
C SER A 156 5.44 -14.95 0.50
N ASN A 157 6.27 -14.50 -0.45
CA ASN A 157 7.40 -13.58 -0.24
C ASN A 157 7.21 -12.24 -0.95
N ILE A 158 6.67 -12.24 -2.17
CA ILE A 158 6.60 -11.06 -3.03
C ILE A 158 5.29 -11.02 -3.79
N LEU A 159 4.64 -9.85 -3.80
CA LEU A 159 3.48 -9.56 -4.63
C LEU A 159 3.82 -8.48 -5.64
N PHE A 160 3.50 -8.71 -6.91
CA PHE A 160 3.70 -7.76 -8.01
C PHE A 160 2.49 -6.82 -8.12
N ILE A 161 2.72 -5.53 -7.91
CA ILE A 161 1.70 -4.47 -7.98
C ILE A 161 1.84 -3.71 -9.31
N PHE A 162 0.83 -3.80 -10.18
CA PHE A 162 0.77 -3.07 -11.44
C PHE A 162 0.29 -1.63 -11.19
N SER A 163 1.25 -0.73 -10.93
CA SER A 163 1.05 0.64 -10.49
C SER A 163 0.81 1.63 -11.63
N VAL A 164 -0.40 2.18 -11.71
CA VAL A 164 -0.79 3.18 -12.73
C VAL A 164 -0.93 4.58 -12.10
N ASN A 165 -0.86 5.62 -12.92
CA ASN A 165 -1.29 6.95 -12.53
C ASN A 165 -2.83 7.03 -12.58
N SER A 166 -3.43 7.87 -11.73
CA SER A 166 -4.88 8.11 -11.68
C SER A 166 -5.50 8.70 -12.96
N GLU A 167 -4.68 9.23 -13.85
CA GLU A 167 -5.09 9.76 -15.15
C GLU A 167 -4.19 9.18 -16.26
N ASP A 168 -4.75 8.91 -17.44
CA ASP A 168 -3.97 8.54 -18.63
C ASP A 168 -3.45 9.81 -19.30
N LEU A 169 -2.15 10.06 -19.14
CA LEU A 169 -1.45 11.27 -19.57
C LEU A 169 -0.28 10.93 -20.51
N PRO A 170 -0.49 10.21 -21.62
CA PRO A 170 0.60 9.88 -22.54
C PRO A 170 1.15 11.14 -23.20
N ALA A 171 2.36 11.01 -23.77
CA ALA A 171 2.93 12.06 -24.62
C ALA A 171 2.12 12.20 -25.92
N LEU A 172 2.00 13.43 -26.42
CA LEU A 172 1.44 13.73 -27.75
C LEU A 172 2.25 13.03 -28.85
N GLU A 173 3.57 13.03 -28.71
CA GLU A 173 4.50 12.39 -29.64
C GLU A 173 5.01 11.07 -29.04
N GLU A 174 4.82 9.97 -29.77
CA GLU A 174 5.31 8.65 -29.34
C GLU A 174 6.83 8.65 -29.17
N GLY A 175 7.31 8.07 -28.06
CA GLY A 175 8.74 7.95 -27.76
C GLY A 175 9.41 9.21 -27.19
N VAL A 176 8.67 10.31 -26.99
CA VAL A 176 9.21 11.53 -26.38
C VAL A 176 8.97 11.54 -24.87
N ILE A 177 10.02 11.26 -24.10
CA ILE A 177 10.00 11.33 -22.63
C ILE A 177 9.82 12.78 -22.20
N GLY A 178 8.82 13.04 -21.35
CA GLY A 178 8.49 14.39 -20.90
C GLY A 178 7.94 15.30 -22.00
N GLY A 179 7.50 14.72 -23.12
CA GLY A 179 6.79 15.43 -24.18
C GLY A 179 5.47 16.04 -23.68
N GLU A 180 4.85 16.89 -24.51
CA GLU A 180 3.57 17.51 -24.20
C GLU A 180 2.53 16.44 -23.82
N MET A 181 1.99 16.53 -22.61
CA MET A 181 1.00 15.59 -22.10
C MET A 181 -0.35 15.87 -22.74
N ILE A 182 -1.02 14.81 -23.20
CA ILE A 182 -2.43 14.87 -23.60
C ILE A 182 -3.29 14.14 -22.59
N TYR A 183 -4.48 14.67 -22.34
CA TYR A 183 -5.48 13.97 -21.54
C TYR A 183 -6.18 12.92 -22.41
N CYS A 184 -5.92 11.64 -22.16
CA CYS A 184 -6.54 10.55 -22.88
C CYS A 184 -7.86 10.17 -22.21
N ILE A 185 -8.99 10.52 -22.84
CA ILE A 185 -10.31 10.11 -22.34
C ILE A 185 -10.51 8.62 -22.68
N PRO A 186 -10.70 7.72 -21.70
CA PRO A 186 -10.76 6.27 -21.98
C PRO A 186 -11.81 5.88 -23.02
N LYS A 187 -12.96 6.56 -23.02
CA LYS A 187 -14.05 6.35 -24.00
C LYS A 187 -13.69 6.72 -25.43
N GLN A 188 -12.65 7.54 -25.62
CA GLN A 188 -12.17 8.02 -26.92
C GLN A 188 -10.88 7.32 -27.36
N HIS A 189 -10.28 6.49 -26.50
CA HIS A 189 -9.04 5.74 -26.73
C HIS A 189 -8.93 5.16 -28.15
N PHE A 190 -9.91 4.34 -28.56
CA PHE A 190 -9.88 3.70 -29.88
C PHE A 190 -9.90 4.67 -31.05
N ALA A 191 -10.51 5.85 -30.88
CA ALA A 191 -10.60 6.86 -31.93
C ALA A 191 -9.34 7.72 -32.03
N THR A 192 -8.65 7.95 -30.91
CA THR A 192 -7.47 8.82 -30.82
C THR A 192 -6.15 8.06 -30.89
N GLY A 193 -6.14 6.77 -30.56
CA GLY A 193 -4.93 5.95 -30.48
C GLY A 193 -3.98 6.33 -29.34
N CYS A 194 -4.40 7.23 -28.42
CA CYS A 194 -3.61 7.58 -27.23
C CYS A 194 -3.39 6.36 -26.36
N LYS A 195 -2.26 6.21 -25.65
CA LYS A 195 -2.04 4.99 -24.85
C LYS A 195 -2.72 5.11 -23.48
N VAL A 196 -3.50 4.11 -23.10
CA VAL A 196 -4.16 4.02 -21.78
C VAL A 196 -3.59 2.86 -20.97
N LEU A 197 -3.84 2.83 -19.66
CA LEU A 197 -3.36 1.76 -18.78
C LEU A 197 -3.66 0.34 -19.29
N GLU A 198 -4.83 0.11 -19.92
CA GLU A 198 -5.23 -1.22 -20.40
C GLU A 198 -4.26 -1.78 -21.44
N ASP A 199 -3.64 -0.91 -22.25
CA ASP A 199 -2.70 -1.32 -23.30
C ASP A 199 -1.43 -1.97 -22.72
N TYR A 200 -1.06 -1.57 -21.49
CA TYR A 200 0.16 -2.00 -20.79
C TYR A 200 -0.05 -3.25 -19.94
N TYR A 201 -1.29 -3.71 -19.76
CA TYR A 201 -1.59 -4.80 -18.83
C TYR A 201 -0.97 -6.13 -19.32
N PRO A 202 -0.08 -6.77 -18.53
CA PRO A 202 0.68 -7.94 -18.98
C PRO A 202 -0.11 -9.26 -18.89
N GLY A 203 -1.26 -9.26 -18.24
CA GLY A 203 -2.13 -10.42 -18.04
C GLY A 203 -2.20 -10.87 -16.58
N ASP A 204 -3.33 -11.50 -16.22
CA ASP A 204 -3.71 -11.80 -14.83
C ASP A 204 -2.69 -12.65 -14.05
N GLN A 205 -1.94 -13.51 -14.73
CA GLN A 205 -0.96 -14.41 -14.10
C GLN A 205 0.32 -13.69 -13.64
N TYR A 206 0.57 -12.48 -14.13
CA TYR A 206 1.79 -11.71 -13.85
C TYR A 206 1.56 -10.55 -12.89
N VAL A 207 0.33 -10.34 -12.44
CA VAL A 207 -0.06 -9.22 -11.57
C VAL A 207 -0.80 -9.77 -10.37
N ASP A 208 -0.32 -9.50 -9.16
CA ASP A 208 -0.99 -9.92 -7.94
C ASP A 208 -2.00 -8.87 -7.46
N MET A 209 -1.68 -7.58 -7.67
CA MET A 209 -2.51 -6.45 -7.23
C MET A 209 -2.50 -5.32 -8.27
N MET A 210 -3.58 -4.55 -8.33
CA MET A 210 -3.60 -3.28 -9.04
C MET A 210 -3.06 -2.18 -8.14
N GLY A 211 -2.25 -1.30 -8.70
CA GLY A 211 -1.61 -0.21 -7.98
C GLY A 211 -2.06 1.15 -8.50
N LEU A 212 -2.14 2.15 -7.63
CA LEU A 212 -2.57 3.50 -8.01
C LEU A 212 -1.74 4.59 -7.33
N SER A 213 -1.22 5.52 -8.12
CA SER A 213 -0.66 6.79 -7.67
C SER A 213 -1.67 7.92 -7.85
N LEU A 214 -1.92 8.71 -6.79
CA LEU A 214 -2.85 9.83 -6.81
C LEU A 214 -2.45 10.96 -5.84
N TYR A 215 -2.51 12.19 -6.33
CA TYR A 215 -2.05 13.35 -5.58
C TYR A 215 -3.05 14.52 -5.66
N ASN A 216 -3.39 15.10 -4.50
CA ASN A 216 -4.06 16.39 -4.45
C ASN A 216 -3.01 17.52 -4.53
N TRP A 217 -2.85 18.08 -5.73
CA TRP A 217 -1.86 19.11 -6.03
C TRP A 217 -2.21 20.50 -5.50
N GLY A 218 -3.48 20.76 -5.12
CA GLY A 218 -3.90 22.07 -4.62
C GLY A 218 -3.45 23.20 -5.55
N ARG A 219 -3.04 24.34 -4.99
CA ARG A 219 -2.44 25.46 -5.75
C ARG A 219 -0.92 25.53 -5.60
N GLY A 220 -0.30 24.38 -5.35
CA GLY A 220 1.15 24.27 -5.19
C GLY A 220 1.92 24.54 -6.49
N ARG A 221 1.29 24.33 -7.65
CA ARG A 221 1.88 24.61 -8.96
C ARG A 221 1.09 25.65 -9.77
N SER A 222 1.76 26.24 -10.76
CA SER A 222 1.19 27.30 -11.60
C SER A 222 0.29 26.75 -12.70
N GLU A 223 0.41 25.47 -13.05
CA GLU A 223 -0.39 24.88 -14.11
C GLU A 223 -1.89 24.90 -13.79
N PRO A 224 -2.77 25.16 -14.78
CA PRO A 224 -4.21 25.27 -14.55
C PRO A 224 -4.86 23.99 -14.01
N TRP A 225 -4.28 22.83 -14.30
CA TRP A 225 -4.75 21.53 -13.79
C TRP A 225 -4.42 21.30 -12.31
N ALA A 226 -3.50 22.08 -11.73
CA ALA A 226 -3.19 22.06 -10.32
C ALA A 226 -4.23 22.90 -9.56
N TYR A 227 -5.23 22.21 -9.04
CA TYR A 227 -6.24 22.74 -8.13
C TYR A 227 -6.58 21.71 -7.05
N TRP A 228 -7.26 22.17 -5.99
CA TRP A 228 -7.68 21.32 -4.89
C TRP A 228 -8.70 20.27 -5.34
N LYS A 229 -8.38 18.99 -5.15
CA LYS A 229 -9.27 17.85 -5.40
C LYS A 229 -9.48 17.09 -4.09
N SER A 230 -10.72 16.71 -3.78
CA SER A 230 -10.98 15.79 -2.65
C SER A 230 -10.44 14.39 -2.97
N PHE A 231 -10.24 13.53 -1.96
CA PHE A 231 -9.85 12.15 -2.18
C PHE A 231 -10.85 11.42 -3.10
N TYR A 232 -12.15 11.59 -2.85
CA TYR A 232 -13.21 11.05 -3.70
C TYR A 232 -13.09 11.53 -5.15
N ASP A 233 -12.84 12.83 -5.38
CA ASP A 233 -12.69 13.35 -6.74
C ASP A 233 -11.44 12.80 -7.45
N LEU A 234 -10.37 12.48 -6.74
CA LEU A 234 -9.22 11.80 -7.36
C LEU A 234 -9.56 10.37 -7.82
N PHE A 235 -10.50 9.73 -7.13
CA PHE A 235 -10.85 8.32 -7.33
C PHE A 235 -12.04 8.08 -8.28
N ASP A 236 -13.03 8.96 -8.23
CA ASP A 236 -14.31 8.87 -8.93
C ASP A 236 -14.63 10.14 -9.74
N ASN A 237 -13.61 10.84 -10.23
CA ASN A 237 -13.84 11.84 -11.27
C ASN A 237 -14.32 11.14 -12.54
N ARG A 238 -15.50 11.55 -13.02
CA ARG A 238 -16.22 10.96 -14.17
C ARG A 238 -15.41 10.92 -15.47
N SER A 239 -14.31 11.66 -15.58
CA SER A 239 -13.51 11.69 -16.79
C SER A 239 -12.49 10.55 -16.90
N SER A 240 -11.89 10.10 -15.79
CA SER A 240 -10.91 8.99 -15.82
C SER A 240 -11.54 7.62 -15.54
N GLU A 241 -12.64 7.57 -14.79
CA GLU A 241 -13.34 6.34 -14.35
C GLU A 241 -12.39 5.29 -13.75
N ILE A 242 -11.27 5.75 -13.15
CA ILE A 242 -10.12 4.91 -12.83
C ILE A 242 -10.48 3.74 -11.90
N TYR A 243 -11.30 3.98 -10.87
CA TYR A 243 -11.72 2.93 -9.95
C TYR A 243 -12.48 1.80 -10.65
N SER A 244 -13.47 2.15 -11.49
CA SER A 244 -14.27 1.15 -12.23
C SER A 244 -13.40 0.34 -13.21
N ARG A 245 -12.39 0.99 -13.80
CA ARG A 245 -11.41 0.33 -14.68
C ARG A 245 -10.53 -0.64 -13.91
N LEU A 246 -10.02 -0.25 -12.74
CA LEU A 246 -9.24 -1.14 -11.88
C LEU A 246 -10.08 -2.33 -11.36
N GLN A 247 -11.35 -2.12 -11.02
CA GLN A 247 -12.27 -3.19 -10.60
C GLN A 247 -12.47 -4.27 -11.67
N ALA A 248 -12.40 -3.91 -12.96
CA ALA A 248 -12.60 -4.86 -14.05
C ALA A 248 -11.57 -6.01 -14.05
N TYR A 249 -10.39 -5.79 -13.47
CA TYR A 249 -9.33 -6.79 -13.32
C TYR A 249 -9.57 -7.77 -12.17
N LYS A 250 -10.55 -7.52 -11.29
CA LYS A 250 -10.91 -8.39 -10.15
C LYS A 250 -9.72 -8.73 -9.25
N LYS A 251 -8.81 -7.78 -9.07
CA LYS A 251 -7.63 -7.88 -8.19
C LYS A 251 -7.73 -6.84 -7.07
N PRO A 252 -7.15 -7.11 -5.89
CA PRO A 252 -7.05 -6.10 -4.85
C PRO A 252 -6.34 -4.84 -5.36
N ILE A 253 -6.81 -3.68 -4.91
CA ILE A 253 -6.27 -2.36 -5.25
C ILE A 253 -5.42 -1.88 -4.07
N PHE A 254 -4.23 -1.37 -4.37
CA PHE A 254 -3.32 -0.77 -3.40
C PHE A 254 -2.95 0.63 -3.85
N LEU A 255 -3.01 1.61 -2.94
CA LEU A 255 -2.62 2.99 -3.25
C LEU A 255 -1.12 3.09 -3.06
N ASP A 256 -0.37 2.88 -4.13
CA ASP A 256 1.10 2.86 -4.07
C ASP A 256 1.67 4.19 -3.65
N GLU A 257 1.04 5.29 -4.07
CA GLU A 257 1.40 6.63 -3.65
C GLU A 257 0.14 7.46 -3.51
N VAL A 258 -0.10 7.96 -2.30
CA VAL A 258 -1.17 8.93 -2.04
C VAL A 258 -0.64 10.09 -1.22
N GLY A 259 -0.95 11.31 -1.65
CA GLY A 259 -0.49 12.52 -0.98
C GLY A 259 -1.36 13.73 -1.25
N THR A 260 -1.31 14.70 -0.35
CA THR A 260 -1.98 15.98 -0.51
C THR A 260 -1.08 17.11 -0.05
N THR A 261 -1.10 18.22 -0.77
CA THR A 261 -0.50 19.47 -0.28
C THR A 261 -1.41 20.14 0.78
N SER A 262 -0.87 21.08 1.54
CA SER A 262 -1.63 22.05 2.36
C SER A 262 -1.97 23.33 1.59
N VAL A 263 -1.32 23.56 0.44
CA VAL A 263 -1.38 24.80 -0.33
C VAL A 263 -2.65 24.88 -1.17
N ASP A 264 -3.52 25.83 -0.85
CA ASP A 264 -4.68 26.18 -1.68
C ASP A 264 -5.09 27.64 -1.49
N PHE A 265 -5.58 28.29 -2.55
CA PHE A 265 -6.04 29.69 -2.54
C PHE A 265 -6.82 30.07 -3.81
N LYS A 266 -7.62 31.14 -3.73
CA LYS A 266 -8.35 31.70 -4.88
C LYS A 266 -7.53 32.71 -5.69
N GLY A 267 -7.84 32.80 -6.98
CA GLY A 267 -7.28 33.77 -7.92
C GLY A 267 -5.99 33.29 -8.59
N GLU A 268 -5.32 34.23 -9.27
CA GLU A 268 -4.11 33.94 -10.03
C GLU A 268 -2.99 33.40 -9.15
N TRP A 269 -2.24 32.46 -9.73
CA TRP A 269 -1.09 31.85 -9.10
C TRP A 269 0.03 32.89 -8.96
N SER A 270 0.67 32.91 -7.80
CA SER A 270 1.91 33.67 -7.58
C SER A 270 2.71 32.96 -6.51
N PHE A 271 4.04 32.99 -6.60
CA PHE A 271 4.92 32.35 -5.63
C PHE A 271 4.63 32.84 -4.20
N ASP A 272 4.42 34.14 -3.99
CA ASP A 272 4.16 34.70 -2.66
C ASP A 272 2.87 34.16 -2.04
N LYS A 273 1.79 33.97 -2.82
CA LYS A 273 0.57 33.31 -2.34
C LYS A 273 0.79 31.84 -2.00
N THR A 274 1.61 31.13 -2.77
CA THR A 274 1.97 29.73 -2.48
C THR A 274 2.69 29.64 -1.13
N ILE A 275 3.68 30.50 -0.89
CA ILE A 275 4.39 30.57 0.39
C ILE A 275 3.46 30.99 1.52
N GLN A 276 2.58 31.97 1.30
CA GLN A 276 1.60 32.38 2.29
C GLN A 276 0.68 31.23 2.66
N ALA A 277 0.06 30.57 1.68
CA ALA A 277 -0.85 29.44 1.89
C ALA A 277 -0.15 28.22 2.49
N TYR A 278 1.13 28.01 2.19
CA TYR A 278 1.93 26.96 2.80
C TYR A 278 2.15 27.19 4.31
N ASN A 279 2.47 28.43 4.69
CA ASN A 279 2.65 28.80 6.09
C ASN A 279 1.31 28.88 6.84
N ASP A 280 0.23 29.15 6.11
CA ASP A 280 -1.12 29.26 6.62
C ASP A 280 -1.81 27.90 6.67
N ASP A 281 -1.43 27.10 7.68
CA ASP A 281 -1.93 25.76 7.91
C ASP A 281 -3.33 25.76 8.54
N PHE A 282 -4.35 26.05 7.74
CA PHE A 282 -5.76 25.98 8.13
C PHE A 282 -6.27 24.55 8.44
N GLY A 283 -5.39 23.57 8.66
CA GLY A 283 -5.78 22.17 8.87
C GLY A 283 -6.41 21.53 7.64
N ARG A 284 -6.27 22.13 6.46
CA ARG A 284 -6.85 21.60 5.20
C ARG A 284 -6.30 20.23 4.87
N LYS A 285 -5.00 20.04 5.04
CA LYS A 285 -4.34 18.74 4.82
C LYS A 285 -4.86 17.71 5.83
N ASP A 286 -4.98 18.09 7.10
CA ASP A 286 -5.51 17.23 8.16
C ASP A 286 -6.95 16.79 7.84
N TYR A 287 -7.80 17.73 7.43
CA TYR A 287 -9.16 17.48 6.99
C TYR A 287 -9.18 16.54 5.77
N TRP A 288 -8.32 16.75 4.78
CA TRP A 288 -8.24 15.90 3.60
C TRP A 288 -7.85 14.46 3.96
N ILE A 289 -6.84 14.28 4.82
CA ILE A 289 -6.39 12.97 5.30
C ILE A 289 -7.50 12.27 6.10
N ALA A 290 -8.22 13.02 6.95
CA ALA A 290 -9.37 12.49 7.67
C ALA A 290 -10.50 12.05 6.71
N GLN A 291 -10.77 12.84 5.66
CA GLN A 291 -11.74 12.47 4.62
C GLN A 291 -11.30 11.22 3.86
N MET A 292 -10.03 11.12 3.47
CA MET A 292 -9.49 9.91 2.83
C MET A 292 -9.75 8.67 3.69
N ARG A 293 -9.43 8.72 4.99
CA ARG A 293 -9.65 7.59 5.92
C ARG A 293 -11.10 7.11 5.95
N GLU A 294 -12.06 8.03 5.93
CA GLU A 294 -13.48 7.68 5.95
C GLU A 294 -14.01 7.27 4.57
N GLN A 295 -13.49 7.85 3.49
CA GLN A 295 -13.93 7.58 2.12
C GLN A 295 -13.40 6.25 1.59
N ILE A 296 -12.16 5.86 1.94
CA ILE A 296 -11.58 4.57 1.54
C ILE A 296 -12.45 3.38 1.92
N LYS A 297 -13.13 3.46 3.07
CA LYS A 297 -14.05 2.41 3.55
C LYS A 297 -15.21 2.11 2.60
N LYS A 298 -15.49 3.00 1.64
CA LYS A 298 -16.54 2.82 0.62
C LYS A 298 -16.08 1.98 -0.57
N PHE A 299 -14.78 1.69 -0.67
CA PHE A 299 -14.15 0.99 -1.78
C PHE A 299 -13.51 -0.32 -1.27
N PRO A 300 -14.29 -1.40 -1.13
CA PRO A 300 -13.84 -2.62 -0.44
C PRO A 300 -12.69 -3.36 -1.14
N GLU A 301 -12.43 -3.08 -2.42
CA GLU A 301 -11.28 -3.62 -3.15
C GLU A 301 -9.97 -2.92 -2.81
N ILE A 302 -10.01 -1.72 -2.19
CA ILE A 302 -8.80 -1.05 -1.72
C ILE A 302 -8.38 -1.70 -0.41
N VAL A 303 -7.30 -2.49 -0.48
CA VAL A 303 -6.78 -3.27 0.66
C VAL A 303 -5.62 -2.59 1.37
N GLY A 304 -5.12 -1.48 0.84
CA GLY A 304 -4.12 -0.69 1.54
C GLY A 304 -3.65 0.55 0.81
N ALA A 305 -2.84 1.35 1.50
CA ALA A 305 -2.25 2.57 0.97
C ALA A 305 -0.88 2.90 1.58
N MET A 306 -0.03 3.53 0.77
CA MET A 306 1.22 4.14 1.17
C MET A 306 1.11 5.65 1.03
N TYR A 307 1.12 6.35 2.17
CA TYR A 307 1.14 7.81 2.15
C TYR A 307 2.55 8.30 1.79
N PHE A 308 2.65 9.16 0.78
CA PHE A 308 3.91 9.71 0.30
C PHE A 308 4.43 10.81 1.24
N ASN A 309 4.98 10.40 2.38
CA ASN A 309 5.37 11.28 3.47
C ASN A 309 6.73 11.96 3.22
N ARG A 310 6.84 12.74 2.14
CA ARG A 310 8.06 13.48 1.79
C ARG A 310 7.81 14.97 1.62
N ASP A 311 8.63 15.78 2.28
CA ASP A 311 8.60 17.23 2.10
C ASP A 311 9.61 17.64 1.02
N LYS A 312 9.13 17.81 -0.20
CA LYS A 312 9.98 18.24 -1.33
C LYS A 312 10.20 19.76 -1.36
N THR A 313 9.56 20.50 -0.47
CA THR A 313 9.71 21.96 -0.40
C THR A 313 10.91 22.39 0.41
N PHE A 314 11.46 21.50 1.26
CA PHE A 314 12.46 21.87 2.28
C PHE A 314 12.03 23.08 3.12
N GLY A 315 10.72 23.21 3.37
CA GLY A 315 10.14 24.38 4.02
C GLY A 315 10.31 25.70 3.28
N PHE A 316 10.54 25.64 1.96
CA PHE A 316 10.89 26.79 1.10
C PHE A 316 12.12 27.59 1.59
N THR A 317 13.04 26.90 2.28
CA THR A 317 14.26 27.52 2.83
C THR A 317 15.43 27.53 1.83
N VAL A 318 15.38 26.70 0.79
CA VAL A 318 16.46 26.52 -0.20
C VAL A 318 16.09 27.20 -1.52
N GLY A 319 16.41 28.49 -1.63
CA GLY A 319 16.18 29.30 -2.84
C GLY A 319 14.69 29.59 -3.09
N LYS A 320 14.38 30.72 -3.75
CA LYS A 320 13.02 31.01 -4.24
C LYS A 320 12.70 30.21 -5.50
N THR A 321 13.01 28.92 -5.50
CA THR A 321 12.63 28.00 -6.58
C THR A 321 11.38 27.25 -6.16
N ILE A 322 10.38 27.26 -7.03
CA ILE A 322 9.25 26.33 -6.93
C ILE A 322 9.87 24.93 -7.03
N PRO A 323 9.86 24.11 -5.98
CA PRO A 323 10.18 22.71 -6.20
C PRO A 323 9.04 22.18 -7.08
N GLY A 324 9.36 21.53 -8.20
CA GLY A 324 8.35 20.91 -9.07
C GLY A 324 7.44 19.90 -8.36
N GLU A 325 7.77 19.57 -7.09
CA GLU A 325 7.03 18.72 -6.18
C GLU A 325 6.72 19.45 -4.86
N LEU A 326 5.59 19.10 -4.25
CA LEU A 326 4.96 19.88 -3.17
C LEU A 326 5.28 19.33 -1.77
N ASP A 327 4.70 20.00 -0.78
CA ASP A 327 4.65 19.52 0.59
C ASP A 327 3.71 18.32 0.71
N TRP A 328 4.22 17.11 0.49
CA TRP A 328 3.44 15.90 0.68
C TRP A 328 3.44 15.42 2.13
N ALA A 329 4.50 15.74 2.89
CA ALA A 329 4.66 15.28 4.27
C ALA A 329 3.46 15.61 5.16
N ALA A 330 2.95 14.59 5.83
CA ALA A 330 1.98 14.68 6.92
C ALA A 330 2.69 14.67 8.29
N LEU A 331 3.83 14.00 8.39
CA LEU A 331 4.69 14.00 9.57
C LEU A 331 6.12 14.32 9.14
N SER A 332 6.74 15.33 9.73
CA SER A 332 8.16 15.56 9.54
C SER A 332 8.81 16.03 10.83
N ILE A 333 9.91 15.37 11.21
CA ILE A 333 10.79 15.83 12.28
C ILE A 333 11.73 16.95 11.80
N VAL A 334 11.91 17.10 10.48
CA VAL A 334 12.76 18.12 9.87
C VAL A 334 12.02 19.45 9.82
N THR A 335 10.84 19.47 9.20
CA THR A 335 10.02 20.69 9.09
C THR A 335 9.02 20.88 10.22
N LYS A 336 8.99 19.95 11.19
CA LYS A 336 8.10 19.97 12.37
C LYS A 336 6.60 20.01 12.02
N LYS A 337 6.23 19.47 10.86
CA LYS A 337 4.83 19.32 10.45
C LYS A 337 4.19 18.13 11.16
N GLU A 338 2.99 18.35 11.68
CA GLU A 338 2.25 17.36 12.48
C GLU A 338 0.76 17.40 12.12
N TYR A 339 0.36 16.56 11.16
CA TYR A 339 -1.03 16.40 10.77
C TYR A 339 -1.63 15.17 11.47
N HIS A 340 -2.34 15.38 12.59
CA HIS A 340 -2.82 14.30 13.47
C HIS A 340 -3.76 13.28 12.80
N ALA A 341 -4.48 13.65 11.74
CA ALA A 341 -5.35 12.73 11.02
C ALA A 341 -4.59 11.52 10.45
N ILE A 342 -3.31 11.67 10.10
CA ILE A 342 -2.49 10.56 9.59
C ILE A 342 -2.21 9.52 10.69
N LEU A 343 -2.05 9.95 11.94
CA LEU A 343 -1.81 9.08 13.09
C LEU A 343 -3.03 8.20 13.40
N GLN A 344 -4.23 8.67 13.04
CA GLN A 344 -5.46 7.91 13.23
C GLN A 344 -5.50 6.63 12.39
N PHE A 345 -4.77 6.55 11.27
CA PHE A 345 -4.60 5.27 10.58
C PHE A 345 -3.88 4.28 11.49
N PHE A 346 -2.71 4.61 12.02
CA PHE A 346 -1.90 3.65 12.81
C PHE A 346 -2.50 3.24 14.16
N HIS A 347 -3.49 3.98 14.65
CA HIS A 347 -4.22 3.64 15.88
C HIS A 347 -5.57 2.97 15.62
N ASP A 348 -5.96 2.83 14.35
CA ASP A 348 -7.20 2.16 13.98
C ASP A 348 -7.00 0.63 14.07
N PRO A 349 -7.84 -0.09 14.85
CA PRO A 349 -7.74 -1.54 14.99
C PRO A 349 -7.95 -2.31 13.68
N ASP A 350 -8.53 -1.68 12.66
CA ASP A 350 -8.77 -2.28 11.35
C ASP A 350 -7.50 -2.28 10.46
N ILE A 351 -6.44 -1.58 10.90
CA ILE A 351 -5.17 -1.55 10.19
C ILE A 351 -4.36 -2.82 10.41
N THR A 352 -4.14 -3.58 9.34
CA THR A 352 -3.44 -4.88 9.40
C THR A 352 -2.85 -5.30 8.05
N THR A 353 -1.72 -6.01 8.08
CA THR A 353 -1.09 -6.61 6.89
C THR A 353 -1.85 -7.85 6.37
N LEU A 354 -2.85 -8.33 7.12
CA LEU A 354 -3.68 -9.48 6.74
C LEU A 354 -4.63 -9.16 5.58
N ALA A 355 -4.90 -7.87 5.34
CA ALA A 355 -5.58 -7.37 4.16
C ALA A 355 -4.84 -7.70 2.85
N LEU A 356 -3.52 -7.93 2.91
CA LEU A 356 -2.69 -8.16 1.74
C LEU A 356 -2.71 -9.64 1.32
N PRO A 357 -2.82 -9.95 0.02
CA PRO A 357 -3.09 -11.29 -0.48
C PRO A 357 -1.85 -12.20 -0.55
N PHE A 358 -0.93 -12.11 0.42
CA PHE A 358 0.22 -13.02 0.47
C PHE A 358 -0.26 -14.46 0.69
N ALA A 359 0.37 -15.42 0.01
CA ALA A 359 0.12 -16.83 0.28
C ALA A 359 0.45 -17.13 1.75
N GLY A 360 -0.47 -17.82 2.43
CA GLY A 360 -0.39 -18.07 3.87
C GLY A 360 -1.02 -16.98 4.76
N ASN A 361 -1.38 -15.80 4.24
CA ASN A 361 -2.25 -14.85 4.95
C ASN A 361 -3.72 -15.32 5.00
N ALA A 362 -4.04 -16.41 4.32
CA ALA A 362 -5.34 -17.07 4.45
C ALA A 362 -5.66 -17.37 5.93
N PRO A 363 -6.96 -17.46 6.32
CA PRO A 363 -7.45 -17.40 7.71
C PRO A 363 -6.80 -18.35 8.74
N LYS A 364 -6.03 -19.34 8.28
CA LYS A 364 -5.18 -20.24 9.07
C LYS A 364 -4.26 -19.52 10.07
N PHE A 365 -3.64 -18.39 9.69
CA PHE A 365 -2.63 -17.74 10.55
C PHE A 365 -3.25 -16.95 11.72
N GLN A 366 -4.46 -16.41 11.54
CA GLN A 366 -5.22 -15.76 12.63
C GLN A 366 -5.64 -16.78 13.69
N ALA A 367 -5.99 -18.01 13.28
CA ALA A 367 -6.31 -19.10 14.19
C ALA A 367 -5.10 -19.48 15.08
N GLU A 368 -3.88 -19.54 14.54
CA GLU A 368 -2.69 -19.93 15.32
C GLU A 368 -2.33 -18.94 16.44
N ASN A 369 -2.47 -17.64 16.20
CA ASN A 369 -2.27 -16.62 17.24
C ASN A 369 -3.39 -16.66 18.29
N PHE A 370 -4.63 -16.94 17.88
CA PHE A 370 -5.72 -17.24 18.81
C PHE A 370 -5.40 -18.48 19.64
N PHE A 371 -4.93 -19.57 19.03
CA PHE A 371 -4.56 -20.80 19.73
C PHE A 371 -3.42 -20.59 20.72
N LYS A 372 -2.40 -19.80 20.40
CA LYS A 372 -1.33 -19.46 21.34
C LYS A 372 -1.85 -18.70 22.56
N LYS A 373 -2.74 -17.71 22.36
CA LYS A 373 -3.37 -16.95 23.45
C LYS A 373 -4.32 -17.83 24.28
N LEU A 374 -5.11 -18.66 23.60
CA LEU A 374 -6.04 -19.60 24.22
C LEU A 374 -5.30 -20.65 25.06
N SER A 375 -4.22 -21.24 24.54
CA SER A 375 -3.39 -22.23 25.23
C SER A 375 -2.83 -21.65 26.53
N LYS A 376 -2.29 -20.43 26.49
CA LYS A 376 -1.80 -19.72 27.69
C LYS A 376 -2.90 -19.49 28.73
N GLU A 377 -4.10 -19.10 28.31
CA GLU A 377 -5.22 -18.88 29.23
C GLU A 377 -5.73 -20.21 29.83
N VAL A 378 -5.76 -21.29 29.06
CA VAL A 378 -6.13 -22.62 29.54
C VAL A 378 -5.10 -23.15 30.54
N GLU A 379 -3.80 -23.00 30.27
CA GLU A 379 -2.74 -23.37 31.22
C GLU A 379 -2.89 -22.59 32.53
N ARG A 380 -3.09 -21.27 32.43
CA ARG A 380 -3.29 -20.41 33.60
C ARG A 380 -4.53 -20.79 34.43
N ARG A 381 -5.63 -21.17 33.78
CA ARG A 381 -6.92 -21.49 34.44
C ARG A 381 -7.02 -22.92 34.93
N SER A 382 -6.29 -23.84 34.30
CA SER A 382 -6.27 -25.25 34.72
C SER A 382 -5.37 -25.47 35.95
N TYR A 383 -4.51 -24.51 36.30
CA TYR A 383 -3.52 -24.63 37.39
C TYR A 383 -2.67 -25.91 37.27
N GLY A 384 -2.40 -26.34 36.03
CA GLY A 384 -1.68 -27.59 35.75
C GLY A 384 -2.50 -28.88 35.97
N ASN A 385 -3.78 -28.80 36.37
CA ASN A 385 -4.63 -29.97 36.57
C ASN A 385 -5.28 -30.44 35.26
N ALA A 386 -5.04 -31.71 34.90
CA ALA A 386 -5.49 -32.31 33.65
C ALA A 386 -7.02 -32.43 33.53
N ASP A 387 -7.72 -32.77 34.61
CA ASP A 387 -9.19 -32.88 34.62
C ASP A 387 -9.86 -31.52 34.45
N ASN A 388 -9.30 -30.48 35.08
CA ASN A 388 -9.75 -29.11 34.93
C ASN A 388 -9.52 -28.60 33.50
N ARG A 389 -8.39 -28.98 32.89
CA ARG A 389 -8.07 -28.68 31.49
C ARG A 389 -9.08 -29.34 30.54
N LYS A 390 -9.38 -30.63 30.74
CA LYS A 390 -10.33 -31.40 29.92
C LYS A 390 -11.76 -30.86 30.03
N LYS A 391 -12.20 -30.51 31.24
CA LYS A 391 -13.51 -29.86 31.48
C LYS A 391 -13.60 -28.49 30.80
N TRP A 392 -12.54 -27.68 30.87
CA TRP A 392 -12.48 -26.38 30.20
C TRP A 392 -12.55 -26.49 28.68
N PHE A 393 -11.74 -27.36 28.08
CA PHE A 393 -11.74 -27.58 26.64
C PHE A 393 -13.07 -28.11 26.12
N SER A 394 -13.70 -29.05 26.83
CA SER A 394 -15.00 -29.60 26.44
C SER A 394 -16.10 -28.53 26.42
N HIS A 395 -16.10 -27.63 27.40
CA HIS A 395 -17.07 -26.53 27.45
C HIS A 395 -16.81 -25.46 26.38
N LEU A 396 -15.54 -25.14 26.12
CA LEU A 396 -15.16 -24.22 25.04
C LEU A 396 -15.56 -24.78 23.68
N LEU A 397 -15.28 -26.06 23.43
CA LEU A 397 -15.59 -26.74 22.17
C LEU A 397 -17.10 -26.73 21.89
N GLY A 398 -17.94 -27.00 22.90
CA GLY A 398 -19.39 -26.92 22.76
C GLY A 398 -19.88 -25.52 22.35
N ASN A 399 -19.33 -24.47 22.97
CA ASN A 399 -19.68 -23.09 22.64
C ASN A 399 -19.21 -22.67 21.24
N LEU A 400 -18.00 -23.08 20.82
CA LEU A 400 -17.48 -22.79 19.49
C LEU A 400 -18.26 -23.52 18.39
N THR A 401 -18.65 -24.78 18.63
CA THR A 401 -19.42 -25.59 17.69
C THR A 401 -20.80 -24.99 17.45
N ALA A 402 -21.54 -24.67 18.51
CA ALA A 402 -22.85 -24.03 18.40
C ALA A 402 -22.79 -22.67 17.69
N ARG A 403 -21.69 -21.92 17.86
CA ARG A 403 -21.51 -20.62 17.21
C ARG A 403 -21.09 -20.74 15.74
N ALA A 404 -20.31 -21.76 15.38
CA ALA A 404 -19.97 -22.07 13.99
C ALA A 404 -21.22 -22.41 13.17
N GLU A 405 -22.17 -23.16 13.75
CA GLU A 405 -23.44 -23.52 13.12
C GLU A 405 -24.32 -22.29 12.81
N LEU A 406 -24.24 -21.25 13.66
CA LEU A 406 -24.99 -20.01 13.53
C LEU A 406 -24.28 -18.92 12.67
N SER A 407 -23.05 -19.16 12.21
CA SER A 407 -22.24 -18.17 11.48
C SER A 407 -22.25 -18.40 9.95
N THR A 408 -21.87 -17.37 9.17
CA THR A 408 -21.76 -17.43 7.69
C THR A 408 -20.40 -16.93 7.19
N GLY A 409 -20.09 -17.18 5.91
CA GLY A 409 -18.88 -16.67 5.25
C GLY A 409 -17.56 -17.15 5.88
N ASN A 410 -16.52 -16.30 5.82
CA ASN A 410 -15.19 -16.60 6.35
C ASN A 410 -15.20 -16.90 7.87
N ILE A 411 -16.12 -16.29 8.63
CA ILE A 411 -16.29 -16.54 10.07
C ILE A 411 -16.66 -17.99 10.33
N LYS A 412 -17.56 -18.56 9.52
CA LYS A 412 -17.96 -19.97 9.64
C LYS A 412 -16.77 -20.89 9.41
N ILE A 413 -16.00 -20.64 8.34
CA ILE A 413 -14.83 -21.44 7.96
C ILE A 413 -13.79 -21.44 9.07
N VAL A 414 -13.46 -20.26 9.62
CA VAL A 414 -12.51 -20.11 10.72
C VAL A 414 -12.98 -20.81 11.99
N LEU A 415 -14.25 -20.63 12.38
CA LEU A 415 -14.79 -21.29 13.57
C LEU A 415 -14.82 -22.81 13.43
N GLN A 416 -15.16 -23.33 12.25
CA GLN A 416 -15.14 -24.77 11.97
C GLN A 416 -13.71 -25.34 12.06
N GLU A 417 -12.70 -24.63 11.55
CA GLU A 417 -11.30 -25.04 11.68
C GLU A 417 -10.84 -25.02 13.16
N ILE A 418 -11.22 -23.99 13.92
CA ILE A 418 -10.88 -23.89 15.34
C ILE A 418 -11.52 -25.05 16.13
N VAL A 419 -12.80 -25.33 15.87
CA VAL A 419 -13.55 -26.45 16.46
C VAL A 419 -12.85 -27.77 16.20
N GLU A 420 -12.42 -28.01 14.96
CA GLU A 420 -11.77 -29.27 14.57
C GLU A 420 -10.42 -29.46 15.25
N ARG A 421 -9.59 -28.41 15.31
CA ARG A 421 -8.32 -28.44 16.05
C ARG A 421 -8.53 -28.64 17.56
N CYS A 422 -9.56 -28.02 18.15
CA CYS A 422 -9.90 -28.24 19.55
C CYS A 422 -10.36 -29.68 19.83
N LYS A 423 -11.11 -30.33 18.92
CA LYS A 423 -11.46 -31.76 19.04
C LYS A 423 -10.22 -32.64 19.05
N ASN A 424 -9.31 -32.39 18.11
CA ASN A 424 -8.06 -33.15 17.99
C ASN A 424 -7.12 -32.97 19.18
N ALA A 425 -7.20 -31.84 19.89
CA ALA A 425 -6.41 -31.60 21.10
C ALA A 425 -7.01 -32.20 22.39
N ILE A 426 -8.27 -32.63 22.38
CA ILE A 426 -8.96 -33.26 23.52
C ILE A 426 -8.81 -34.79 23.48
N GLN A 427 -8.69 -35.36 22.28
CA GLN A 427 -8.33 -36.77 22.05
C GLN A 427 -6.87 -36.99 22.42
#